data_AF-A0A8W8KCJ2-F1
#
_entry.id   AF-A0A8W8KCJ2-F1
#
_cell.length_a   1.000
_cell.length_b   1.000
_cell.length_c   1.000
_cell.angle_alpha   90.00
_cell.angle_beta   90.00
_cell.angle_gamma   90.00
#
_symmetry.space_group_name_H-M   'P 1'
#
loop_
_entity.id
_entity.type
_entity.pdbx_description
1 polymer ?
#
loop_
_entity_poly.entity_id
_entity_poly.type
_entity_poly.pdbx_seq_one_letter_code
_entity_poly.pdbx_strand_id
1 'polypeptide(L)'
;LDNIFLLSNQDFYELRFDLWDFEDNRAFALYKNFKLDGARDRYKIHATDFEGSAKNGMQVHNGMRFSTPDQDNDKWLEYHCGKEWRAGWWFNNCWHSILNGPYYNQSKVLSRGISWNDWKPEQLAKSQMKIRPSRLHRSVESTKHDPKASNSKVNDETYLPSNSQDLQNMESSKLKPKS
;
A
#
# COMPACT_ATOMS: atom_id res chain seq x y z
N LEU A 1 3.42 -18.51 10.74
CA LEU A 1 3.62 -17.32 9.87
C LEU A 1 4.50 -17.63 8.66
N ASP A 2 5.29 -18.70 8.68
CA ASP A 2 6.16 -19.14 7.57
C ASP A 2 5.45 -19.19 6.22
N ASN A 3 4.27 -19.80 6.14
CA ASN A 3 3.53 -19.89 4.87
C ASN A 3 3.20 -18.51 4.29
N ILE A 4 2.82 -17.55 5.13
CA ILE A 4 2.49 -16.19 4.69
C ILE A 4 3.77 -15.47 4.26
N PHE A 5 4.87 -15.63 5.01
CA PHE A 5 6.19 -15.13 4.62
C PHE A 5 6.61 -15.67 3.25
N LEU A 6 6.54 -16.99 3.05
CA LEU A 6 6.92 -17.62 1.78
C LEU A 6 6.05 -17.11 0.63
N LEU A 7 4.73 -17.01 0.81
CA LEU A 7 3.82 -16.51 -0.23
C LEU A 7 4.08 -15.04 -0.55
N SER A 8 4.15 -14.16 0.46
CA SER A 8 4.27 -12.71 0.26
C SER A 8 5.63 -12.25 -0.27
N ASN A 9 6.61 -13.15 -0.36
CA ASN A 9 7.95 -12.86 -0.88
C ASN A 9 8.23 -13.53 -2.23
N GLN A 10 7.24 -14.19 -2.85
CA GLN A 10 7.37 -14.76 -4.20
C GLN A 10 7.18 -13.74 -5.32
N ASP A 11 6.43 -12.67 -5.05
CA ASP A 11 6.11 -11.56 -5.96
C ASP A 11 5.61 -10.39 -5.08
N PHE A 12 5.10 -9.33 -5.68
CA PHE A 12 4.37 -8.27 -4.98
C PHE A 12 2.97 -8.75 -4.59
N TYR A 13 2.59 -8.57 -3.32
CA TYR A 13 1.27 -8.94 -2.81
C TYR A 13 0.54 -7.73 -2.21
N GLU A 14 -0.78 -7.79 -2.28
CA GLU A 14 -1.69 -6.88 -1.58
C GLU A 14 -2.34 -7.63 -0.42
N LEU A 15 -2.58 -6.94 0.69
CA LEU A 15 -3.32 -7.44 1.85
C LEU A 15 -4.66 -6.73 1.97
N ARG A 16 -5.76 -7.49 2.00
CA ARG A 16 -7.11 -6.99 2.21
C ARG A 16 -7.68 -7.51 3.52
N PHE A 17 -8.26 -6.59 4.27
CA PHE A 17 -9.12 -6.82 5.42
C PHE A 17 -10.57 -6.54 5.02
N ASP A 18 -11.45 -7.51 5.21
CA ASP A 18 -12.90 -7.29 5.17
C ASP A 18 -13.46 -7.43 6.58
N LEU A 19 -14.34 -6.51 6.96
CA LEU A 19 -14.82 -6.29 8.32
C LEU A 19 -16.35 -6.22 8.34
N TRP A 20 -16.97 -6.86 9.32
CA TRP A 20 -18.42 -6.85 9.55
C TRP A 20 -18.72 -6.52 11.00
N ASP A 21 -19.67 -5.62 11.24
CA ASP A 21 -20.24 -5.42 12.57
C ASP A 21 -21.46 -6.34 12.79
N PHE A 22 -22.06 -6.27 13.97
CA PHE A 22 -23.21 -7.09 14.34
C PHE A 22 -24.53 -6.64 13.67
N GLU A 23 -24.53 -5.52 12.96
CA GLU A 23 -25.66 -5.00 12.19
C GLU A 23 -25.53 -5.29 10.68
N ASP A 24 -24.54 -6.12 10.30
CA ASP A 24 -24.14 -6.45 8.91
C ASP A 24 -23.66 -5.22 8.10
N ASN A 25 -23.29 -4.12 8.76
CA ASN A 25 -22.53 -3.06 8.09
C ASN A 25 -21.14 -3.59 7.75
N ARG A 26 -20.59 -3.14 6.61
CA ARG A 26 -19.33 -3.66 6.06
C ARG A 26 -18.33 -2.56 5.79
N ALA A 27 -17.08 -2.83 6.08
CA ALA A 27 -15.96 -1.98 5.69
C ALA A 27 -14.76 -2.83 5.24
N PHE A 28 -13.81 -2.19 4.56
CA PHE A 28 -12.59 -2.84 4.16
C PHE A 28 -11.38 -1.91 4.26
N ALA A 29 -10.20 -2.51 4.44
CA ALA A 29 -8.90 -1.85 4.30
C ALA A 29 -8.03 -2.70 3.37
N LEU A 30 -7.41 -2.06 2.38
CA LEU A 30 -6.49 -2.67 1.43
C LEU A 30 -5.13 -1.99 1.56
N TYR A 31 -4.06 -2.79 1.56
CA TYR A 31 -2.68 -2.33 1.54
C TYR A 31 -2.04 -2.90 0.27
N LYS A 32 -1.66 -2.03 -0.67
CA LYS A 32 -1.18 -2.47 -2.00
C LYS A 32 0.21 -3.08 -1.99
N ASN A 33 0.97 -2.85 -0.93
CA ASN A 33 2.28 -3.45 -0.73
C ASN A 33 2.31 -4.17 0.62
N PHE A 34 2.25 -5.50 0.55
CA PHE A 34 2.26 -6.39 1.70
C PHE A 34 3.40 -7.40 1.60
N LYS A 35 4.19 -7.49 2.66
CA LYS A 35 5.14 -8.58 2.89
C LYS A 35 5.37 -8.80 4.38
N LEU A 36 5.80 -10.00 4.73
CA LEU A 36 6.40 -10.28 6.03
C LEU A 36 7.91 -10.48 5.86
N ASP A 37 8.69 -10.11 6.88
CA ASP A 37 10.06 -10.59 7.03
C ASP A 37 10.05 -12.03 7.58
N GLY A 38 11.21 -12.70 7.59
CA GLY A 38 11.34 -14.07 8.07
C GLY A 38 11.35 -14.21 9.61
N ALA A 39 11.44 -15.45 10.09
CA ALA A 39 11.47 -15.77 11.52
C ALA A 39 12.61 -15.06 12.30
N ARG A 40 13.77 -14.85 11.67
CA ARG A 40 14.91 -14.10 12.27
C ARG A 40 14.54 -12.66 12.65
N ASP A 41 13.63 -12.06 11.90
CA ASP A 41 13.09 -10.72 12.12
C ASP A 41 11.75 -10.74 12.85
N ARG A 42 11.35 -11.89 13.41
CA ARG A 42 10.09 -12.08 14.13
C ARG A 42 8.88 -11.69 13.28
N TYR A 43 8.91 -12.06 11.99
CA TYR A 43 7.83 -11.84 11.03
C TYR A 43 7.35 -10.40 10.94
N LYS A 44 8.28 -9.44 10.96
CA LYS A 44 7.96 -8.01 10.86
C LYS A 44 7.04 -7.74 9.66
N ILE A 45 5.94 -7.02 9.88
CA ILE A 45 4.99 -6.70 8.82
C ILE A 45 5.39 -5.45 8.06
N HIS A 46 5.21 -5.49 6.75
CA HIS A 46 5.19 -4.31 5.89
C HIS A 46 3.83 -4.27 5.20
N ALA A 47 3.05 -3.25 5.49
CA ALA A 47 1.71 -3.04 4.93
C ALA A 47 1.55 -1.54 4.64
N THR A 48 1.85 -1.16 3.40
CA THR A 48 1.82 0.25 2.95
C THR A 48 0.82 0.46 1.83
N ASP A 49 0.68 1.71 1.39
CA ASP A 49 -0.17 2.10 0.26
C ASP A 49 -1.64 1.75 0.51
N PHE A 50 -2.14 2.27 1.63
CA PHE A 50 -3.49 2.03 2.13
C PHE A 50 -4.56 2.68 1.25
N GLU A 51 -5.65 1.95 1.00
CA GLU A 51 -6.93 2.45 0.52
C GLU A 51 -8.08 1.66 1.17
N GLY A 52 -9.25 2.27 1.36
CA GLY A 52 -10.40 1.54 1.91
C GLY A 52 -11.47 2.42 2.52
N SER A 53 -12.61 1.80 2.82
CA SER A 53 -13.71 2.45 3.54
C SER A 53 -13.53 2.40 5.06
N ALA A 54 -12.79 1.42 5.58
CA ALA A 54 -12.29 1.47 6.95
C ALA A 54 -11.07 2.39 6.97
N LYS A 55 -10.93 3.28 7.97
CA LYS A 55 -9.71 4.05 8.18
C LYS A 55 -8.48 3.12 8.39
N ASN A 56 -7.27 3.68 8.27
CA ASN A 56 -6.01 2.95 8.27
C ASN A 56 -5.60 2.35 9.63
N GLY A 57 -6.24 1.24 10.01
CA GLY A 57 -5.99 0.55 11.29
C GLY A 57 -4.68 -0.21 11.39
N MET A 58 -3.89 -0.36 10.32
CA MET A 58 -2.53 -0.96 10.37
C MET A 58 -1.41 0.07 10.38
N GLN A 59 -1.72 1.37 10.33
CA GLN A 59 -0.70 2.43 10.26
C GLN A 59 0.35 2.31 11.36
N VAL A 60 -0.09 2.11 12.62
CA VAL A 60 0.81 1.99 13.78
C VAL A 60 1.50 0.63 13.86
N HIS A 61 1.01 -0.36 13.12
CA HIS A 61 1.49 -1.74 13.11
C HIS A 61 2.54 -1.97 12.02
N ASN A 62 2.58 -1.13 10.98
CA ASN A 62 3.57 -1.22 9.91
C ASN A 62 5.00 -1.13 10.48
N GLY A 63 5.85 -2.09 10.10
CA GLY A 63 7.22 -2.23 10.58
C GLY A 63 7.35 -2.86 11.98
N MET A 64 6.24 -3.27 12.62
CA MET A 64 6.30 -3.94 13.92
C MET A 64 6.56 -5.43 13.76
N ARG A 65 7.18 -6.01 14.79
CA ARG A 65 7.42 -7.46 14.91
C ARG A 65 6.18 -8.14 15.45
N PHE A 66 6.01 -9.42 15.14
CA PHE A 66 4.89 -10.20 15.65
C PHE A 66 5.14 -10.59 17.10
N SER A 67 4.23 -10.26 18.00
CA SER A 67 4.25 -10.70 19.41
C SER A 67 3.13 -11.69 19.67
N THR A 68 3.32 -12.56 20.66
CA THR A 68 2.37 -13.55 21.15
C THR A 68 2.34 -13.53 22.68
N PRO A 69 1.40 -14.20 23.38
CA PRO A 69 1.40 -14.22 24.85
C PRO A 69 2.67 -14.78 25.50
N ASP A 70 3.47 -15.55 24.76
CA ASP A 70 4.72 -16.16 25.19
C ASP A 70 5.98 -15.43 24.66
N GLN A 71 5.83 -14.50 23.71
CA GLN A 71 6.95 -13.77 23.11
C GLN A 71 6.64 -12.28 22.99
N ASP A 72 7.36 -11.48 23.78
CA ASP A 72 7.22 -10.03 23.77
C ASP A 72 8.17 -9.38 22.75
N ASN A 73 7.59 -8.92 21.65
CA ASN A 73 8.30 -8.24 20.56
C ASN A 73 7.70 -6.85 20.27
N ASP A 74 6.83 -6.36 21.14
CA ASP A 74 6.16 -5.08 20.98
C ASP A 74 7.08 -3.93 21.43
N LYS A 75 6.59 -2.68 21.32
CA LYS A 75 7.40 -1.49 21.63
C LYS A 75 7.13 -0.94 23.03
N TRP A 76 6.22 -1.55 23.80
CA TRP A 76 5.87 -1.05 25.11
C TRP A 76 6.78 -1.66 26.18
N LEU A 77 7.72 -0.85 26.69
CA LEU A 77 8.73 -1.31 27.65
C LEU A 77 8.17 -1.85 28.97
N GLU A 78 7.01 -1.38 29.40
CA GLU A 78 6.44 -1.68 30.71
C GLU A 78 5.32 -2.75 30.65
N TYR A 79 4.93 -3.16 29.44
CA TYR A 79 3.70 -3.92 29.27
C TYR A 79 3.77 -4.89 28.10
N HIS A 80 3.26 -6.10 28.31
CA HIS A 80 3.27 -7.12 27.29
C HIS A 80 1.90 -7.22 26.59
N CYS A 81 1.77 -6.60 25.42
CA CYS A 81 0.51 -6.51 24.69
C CYS A 81 -0.05 -7.88 24.30
N GLY A 82 0.81 -8.81 23.87
CA GLY A 82 0.40 -10.17 23.53
C GLY A 82 -0.30 -10.90 24.69
N LYS A 83 0.19 -10.72 25.93
CA LYS A 83 -0.44 -11.28 27.14
C LYS A 83 -1.75 -10.59 27.48
N GLU A 84 -1.76 -9.26 27.50
CA GLU A 84 -2.95 -8.50 27.89
C GLU A 84 -4.13 -8.75 26.95
N TRP A 85 -3.84 -8.75 25.65
CA TRP A 85 -4.86 -8.90 24.61
C TRP A 85 -5.10 -10.36 24.21
N ARG A 86 -4.35 -11.30 24.82
CA ARG A 86 -4.46 -12.76 24.63
C ARG A 86 -4.45 -13.15 23.15
N ALA A 87 -3.50 -12.59 22.41
CA ALA A 87 -3.52 -12.64 20.96
C ALA A 87 -2.11 -12.56 20.36
N GLY A 88 -1.97 -13.12 19.15
CA GLY A 88 -0.82 -12.89 18.30
C GLY A 88 -1.07 -11.75 17.32
N TRP A 89 -0.26 -10.70 17.35
CA TRP A 89 -0.40 -9.55 16.45
C TRP A 89 0.90 -8.75 16.30
N TRP A 90 0.96 -7.87 15.32
CA TRP A 90 2.08 -6.92 15.13
C TRP A 90 1.93 -5.71 16.05
N PHE A 91 1.94 -5.94 17.36
CA PHE A 91 1.70 -4.90 18.35
C PHE A 91 2.77 -3.79 18.31
N ASN A 92 2.34 -2.56 18.59
CA ASN A 92 3.19 -1.41 18.86
C ASN A 92 3.07 -1.05 20.34
N ASN A 93 2.21 -0.10 20.70
CA ASN A 93 1.90 0.29 22.08
C ASN A 93 0.40 0.68 22.19
N CYS A 94 -0.54 -0.26 22.28
CA CYS A 94 -0.44 -1.66 21.85
C CYS A 94 -0.96 -1.85 20.42
N TRP A 95 -2.14 -1.31 20.10
CA TRP A 95 -2.82 -1.59 18.84
C TRP A 95 -3.86 -0.54 18.49
N HIS A 96 -4.12 -0.39 17.19
CA HIS A 96 -5.30 0.29 16.62
C HIS A 96 -6.26 -0.71 15.96
N SER A 97 -5.73 -1.86 15.52
CA SER A 97 -6.52 -3.01 15.10
C SER A 97 -5.96 -4.28 15.73
N ILE A 98 -6.83 -5.25 16.00
CA ILE A 98 -6.45 -6.59 16.46
C ILE A 98 -7.53 -7.58 16.04
N LEU A 99 -7.24 -8.44 15.05
CA LEU A 99 -8.24 -9.38 14.54
C LEU A 99 -8.13 -10.79 15.13
N ASN A 100 -7.06 -11.04 15.88
CA ASN A 100 -6.77 -12.32 16.55
C ASN A 100 -7.07 -12.29 18.05
N GLY A 101 -7.86 -11.32 18.52
CA GLY A 101 -8.33 -11.25 19.90
C GLY A 101 -9.41 -12.29 20.20
N PRO A 102 -9.74 -12.51 21.49
CA PRO A 102 -10.84 -13.39 21.87
C PRO A 102 -12.18 -12.96 21.27
N TYR A 103 -13.03 -13.91 20.86
CA TYR A 103 -14.37 -13.58 20.39
C TYR A 103 -15.39 -13.68 21.54
N TYR A 104 -15.96 -12.55 21.92
CA TYR A 104 -17.04 -12.46 22.90
C TYR A 104 -18.35 -12.42 22.12
N ASN A 105 -19.22 -13.43 22.23
CA ASN A 105 -20.44 -13.58 21.41
C ASN A 105 -21.54 -12.52 21.71
N GLN A 106 -21.20 -11.24 21.66
CA GLN A 106 -22.02 -10.07 21.94
C GLN A 106 -21.38 -8.81 21.32
N SER A 107 -22.19 -7.82 20.91
CA SER A 107 -21.69 -6.62 20.24
C SER A 107 -21.07 -5.59 21.19
N LYS A 108 -21.57 -5.43 22.42
CA LYS A 108 -21.17 -4.33 23.33
C LYS A 108 -19.83 -4.54 24.06
N VAL A 109 -18.89 -5.24 23.41
CA VAL A 109 -17.52 -5.40 23.93
C VAL A 109 -16.67 -4.27 23.38
N LEU A 110 -16.32 -3.32 24.25
CA LEU A 110 -15.56 -2.13 23.87
C LEU A 110 -14.06 -2.39 23.92
N SER A 111 -13.35 -1.93 22.89
CA SER A 111 -11.88 -1.95 22.82
C SER A 111 -11.29 -3.32 23.16
N ARG A 112 -11.97 -4.42 22.83
CA ARG A 112 -11.60 -5.80 23.14
C ARG A 112 -12.11 -6.74 22.03
N GLY A 113 -11.49 -7.90 21.96
CA GLY A 113 -11.82 -8.97 21.03
C GLY A 113 -11.32 -8.72 19.61
N ILE A 114 -12.12 -9.06 18.60
CA ILE A 114 -11.84 -8.71 17.20
C ILE A 114 -12.15 -7.22 17.02
N SER A 115 -11.15 -6.36 16.91
CA SER A 115 -11.33 -4.90 16.93
C SER A 115 -10.63 -4.19 15.78
N TRP A 116 -11.26 -3.12 15.31
CA TRP A 116 -10.69 -2.14 14.38
C TRP A 116 -11.15 -0.75 14.82
N ASN A 117 -10.40 -0.13 15.73
CA ASN A 117 -10.83 1.08 16.46
C ASN A 117 -11.14 2.25 15.54
N ASP A 118 -10.47 2.33 14.38
CA ASP A 118 -10.71 3.42 13.43
C ASP A 118 -11.99 3.23 12.60
N TRP A 119 -12.77 2.16 12.84
CA TRP A 119 -14.08 1.92 12.23
C TRP A 119 -15.21 1.78 13.26
N LYS A 120 -15.03 0.92 14.27
CA LYS A 120 -16.02 0.68 15.33
C LYS A 120 -15.32 0.61 16.70
N PRO A 121 -15.89 1.21 17.76
CA PRO A 121 -15.37 1.05 19.12
C PRO A 121 -15.73 -0.31 19.73
N GLU A 122 -16.78 -0.96 19.21
CA GLU A 122 -17.20 -2.31 19.57
C GLU A 122 -16.43 -3.42 18.83
N GLN A 123 -16.47 -4.62 19.40
CA GLN A 123 -16.03 -5.83 18.73
C GLN A 123 -16.80 -6.05 17.42
N LEU A 124 -16.07 -6.50 16.40
CA LEU A 124 -16.59 -6.91 15.11
C LEU A 124 -17.27 -8.28 15.20
N ALA A 125 -18.31 -8.48 14.40
CA ALA A 125 -18.99 -9.78 14.31
C ALA A 125 -18.14 -10.80 13.54
N LYS A 126 -17.41 -10.33 12.52
CA LYS A 126 -16.58 -11.15 11.65
C LYS A 126 -15.45 -10.31 11.04
N SER A 127 -14.33 -10.95 10.77
CA SER A 127 -13.24 -10.38 9.98
C SER A 127 -12.65 -11.43 9.04
N GLN A 128 -12.03 -10.96 7.96
CA GLN A 128 -11.26 -11.82 7.04
C GLN A 128 -10.01 -11.09 6.57
N MET A 129 -8.88 -11.78 6.60
CA MET A 129 -7.61 -11.35 5.99
C MET A 129 -7.34 -12.17 4.74
N LYS A 130 -7.04 -11.51 3.63
CA LYS A 130 -6.81 -12.14 2.33
C LYS A 130 -5.63 -11.48 1.64
N ILE A 131 -4.80 -12.28 0.96
CA ILE A 131 -3.69 -11.78 0.15
C ILE A 131 -3.87 -12.19 -1.30
N ARG A 132 -3.38 -11.36 -2.22
CA ARG A 132 -3.33 -11.69 -3.65
C ARG A 132 -2.10 -11.05 -4.30
N PRO A 133 -1.57 -11.60 -5.40
CA PRO A 133 -0.55 -10.92 -6.19
C PRO A 133 -1.04 -9.54 -6.67
N SER A 134 -0.19 -8.52 -6.57
CA SER A 134 -0.48 -7.18 -7.08
C SER A 134 -0.22 -7.14 -8.59
N ARG A 135 -1.21 -6.71 -9.36
CA ARG A 135 -1.08 -6.59 -10.82
C ARG A 135 -0.33 -5.33 -11.26
N LEU A 136 -0.23 -4.34 -10.37
CA LEU A 136 0.31 -3.02 -10.70
C LEU A 136 1.84 -3.04 -10.86
N HIS A 137 2.56 -3.90 -10.12
CA HIS A 137 4.02 -4.01 -10.25
C HIS A 137 4.46 -4.74 -11.52
N ARG A 138 3.68 -5.72 -11.99
CA ARG A 138 3.97 -6.44 -13.24
C ARG A 138 4.00 -5.51 -14.46
N SER A 139 3.15 -4.50 -14.50
CA SER A 139 3.11 -3.48 -15.56
C SER A 139 4.27 -2.48 -15.50
N VAL A 140 4.85 -2.23 -14.32
CA VAL A 140 5.97 -1.28 -14.16
C VAL A 140 7.32 -1.95 -14.47
N GLU A 141 7.48 -3.24 -14.21
CA GLU A 141 8.66 -4.00 -14.67
C GLU A 141 8.59 -4.32 -16.17
N SER A 142 7.40 -4.61 -16.69
CA SER A 142 7.18 -4.81 -18.13
C SER A 142 7.61 -3.63 -19.00
N THR A 143 7.62 -2.40 -18.47
CA THR A 143 8.03 -1.21 -19.22
C THR A 143 9.52 -0.87 -19.09
N LYS A 144 10.26 -1.56 -18.22
CA LYS A 144 11.71 -1.34 -18.01
C LYS A 144 12.61 -2.29 -18.81
N HIS A 145 12.05 -3.23 -19.58
CA HIS A 145 12.80 -4.28 -20.28
C HIS A 145 12.68 -4.29 -21.81
N ASP A 146 12.19 -3.22 -22.45
CA ASP A 146 12.21 -3.07 -23.91
C ASP A 146 13.30 -2.07 -24.38
N PRO A 147 14.51 -2.53 -24.76
CA PRO A 147 15.53 -1.69 -25.38
C PRO A 147 15.35 -1.53 -26.91
N LYS A 148 14.16 -1.77 -27.48
CA LYS A 148 13.92 -1.65 -28.94
C LYS A 148 12.73 -0.76 -29.27
N ALA A 149 12.93 0.54 -29.11
CA ALA A 149 12.26 1.55 -29.93
C ALA A 149 13.28 2.62 -30.33
N SER A 150 14.29 2.21 -31.10
CA SER A 150 15.25 3.09 -31.75
C SER A 150 14.67 3.60 -33.08
N ASN A 151 14.50 4.92 -33.18
CA ASN A 151 14.64 5.76 -34.38
C ASN A 151 14.34 5.13 -35.75
N SER A 152 13.17 5.45 -36.33
CA SER A 152 13.00 5.47 -37.79
C SER A 152 13.17 6.89 -38.30
N LYS A 153 14.32 7.12 -38.94
CA LYS A 153 14.59 8.28 -39.82
C LYS A 153 13.58 8.30 -40.97
N VAL A 154 13.04 9.46 -41.30
CA VAL A 154 12.48 9.76 -42.62
C VAL A 154 13.33 10.89 -43.19
N ASN A 155 14.19 10.56 -44.15
CA ASN A 155 14.78 11.52 -45.08
C ASN A 155 14.33 11.07 -46.47
N ASP A 156 13.65 11.94 -47.20
CA ASP A 156 13.66 11.94 -48.66
C ASP A 156 13.90 13.38 -49.11
N GLU A 157 14.94 13.56 -49.91
CA GLU A 157 15.47 14.84 -50.40
C GLU A 157 14.75 15.24 -51.69
N THR A 158 14.51 16.54 -51.89
CA THR A 158 14.76 17.16 -53.22
C THR A 158 15.02 18.67 -53.11
N TYR A 159 16.23 19.03 -53.54
CA TYR A 159 16.66 20.23 -54.29
C TYR A 159 16.73 21.64 -53.65
N LEU A 160 18.00 22.08 -53.55
CA LEU A 160 18.64 23.38 -53.23
C LEU A 160 18.30 24.51 -54.25
N PRO A 161 18.57 25.81 -53.95
CA PRO A 161 19.95 26.35 -54.08
C PRO A 161 20.45 27.22 -52.92
N SER A 162 21.74 27.06 -52.68
CA SER A 162 22.65 28.02 -52.07
C SER A 162 22.66 29.36 -52.81
N ASN A 163 22.50 30.49 -52.10
CA ASN A 163 23.44 31.61 -52.18
C ASN A 163 23.10 32.74 -51.20
N SER A 164 24.17 33.31 -50.65
CA SER A 164 24.23 34.48 -49.80
C SER A 164 23.97 35.75 -50.62
N GLN A 165 22.70 36.08 -50.90
CA GLN A 165 22.34 37.43 -51.37
C GLN A 165 20.90 37.90 -51.09
N ASP A 166 20.00 37.07 -50.55
CA ASP A 166 18.58 37.48 -50.34
C ASP A 166 18.20 37.82 -48.89
N LEU A 167 19.19 38.04 -48.02
CA LEU A 167 19.00 38.50 -46.63
C LEU A 167 18.89 40.04 -46.48
N GLN A 168 18.67 40.80 -47.55
CA GLN A 168 18.66 42.27 -47.50
C GLN A 168 17.43 42.97 -48.08
N ASN A 169 16.36 42.26 -48.44
CA ASN A 169 15.12 42.90 -48.90
C ASN A 169 13.89 42.41 -48.14
N MET A 170 13.82 42.63 -46.83
CA MET A 170 12.52 42.71 -46.14
C MET A 170 12.51 43.48 -44.79
N GLU A 171 13.52 44.31 -44.52
CA GLU A 171 13.43 45.35 -43.48
C GLU A 171 13.80 46.71 -44.06
N SER A 172 12.80 47.43 -44.59
CA SER A 172 12.64 48.90 -44.50
C SER A 172 11.68 49.45 -45.56
N SER A 173 10.38 49.25 -45.37
CA SER A 173 9.40 50.19 -45.92
C SER A 173 8.25 50.44 -44.94
N LYS A 174 8.42 51.52 -44.19
CA LYS A 174 7.44 52.56 -43.83
C LYS A 174 6.24 52.10 -42.97
N LEU A 175 6.23 52.42 -41.68
CA LEU A 175 5.68 53.68 -41.13
C LEU A 175 4.26 54.02 -41.59
N LYS A 176 3.36 54.03 -40.60
CA LYS A 176 2.25 55.00 -40.32
C LYS A 176 0.80 54.66 -40.76
N PRO A 177 -0.23 55.28 -40.12
CA PRO A 177 -1.29 54.55 -39.40
C PRO A 177 -2.74 54.86 -39.86
N LYS A 178 -3.71 54.26 -39.14
CA LYS A 178 -5.13 54.61 -38.95
C LYS A 178 -6.10 54.54 -40.14
N SER A 179 -7.13 53.70 -39.97
CA SER A 179 -8.54 54.13 -40.00
C SER A 179 -9.27 53.45 -38.84
#